data_AF-A0AAA9RRQ7-F1
#
_entry.id   AF-A0AAA9RRQ7-F1
#
_cell.length_a   1.000
_cell.length_b   1.000
_cell.length_c   1.000
_cell.angle_alpha   90.00
_cell.angle_beta   90.00
_cell.angle_gamma   90.00
#
_symmetry.space_group_name_H-M   'P 1'
#
loop_
_entity.id
_entity.type
_entity.pdbx_description
1 polymer ?
#
loop_
_entity_poly.entity_id
_entity_poly.type
_entity_poly.pdbx_seq_one_letter_code
_entity_poly.pdbx_strand_id
1 'polypeptide(L)'
;MIYRVILRTVRRKTTSEGSPGAESEEGTTAIRKRSYFPASLTASRGPIAAPQVPLDGADTAVFPNNVVFVTGNYVLDRDELVEAQKPEYDVVLCLSLTKWVHLNWGDEGLKRMFRRIYRHLRPGGILVLEPQPWSSYGRRKTLTERIYKNYFRIQLKPEQFSSYLTSPEVGFSSYELVATPNNTSRGFQRPVYLFHKAQSPSH
;
A
#
# COMPACT_ATOMS: atom_id res chain seq x y z
N MET A 1 -16.09 5.91 -5.61
CA MET A 1 -14.67 6.25 -5.34
C MET A 1 -14.23 5.57 -4.05
N ILE A 2 -13.40 4.54 -4.11
CA ILE A 2 -12.65 4.07 -2.93
C ILE A 2 -11.30 4.76 -3.03
N TYR A 3 -11.13 5.83 -2.24
CA TYR A 3 -9.85 6.51 -2.09
C TYR A 3 -9.09 5.89 -0.91
N ARG A 4 -7.76 5.88 -1.07
CA ARG A 4 -6.71 5.45 -0.13
C ARG A 4 -6.27 3.99 -0.28
N VAL A 5 -5.31 3.81 -1.18
CA VAL A 5 -4.26 2.82 -1.01
C VAL A 5 -3.11 3.54 -0.32
N ILE A 6 -2.91 3.29 0.97
CA ILE A 6 -1.73 3.78 1.71
C ILE A 6 -0.66 2.70 1.53
N LEU A 7 0.23 2.91 0.55
CA LEU A 7 1.50 2.18 0.50
C LEU A 7 2.47 2.95 1.39
N ARG A 8 2.88 2.34 2.51
CA ARG A 8 3.81 2.93 3.46
C ARG A 8 5.19 2.32 3.20
N THR A 9 6.14 3.14 2.77
CA THR A 9 7.54 2.74 2.65
C THR A 9 8.19 2.83 4.04
N VAL A 10 8.62 1.72 4.62
CA VAL A 10 9.56 1.72 5.75
C VAL A 10 10.86 1.12 5.23
N ARG A 11 11.82 1.97 4.84
CA ARG A 11 13.17 1.52 4.52
C ARG A 11 13.90 1.20 5.83
N ARG A 12 14.43 -0.03 5.97
CA ARG A 12 15.39 -0.35 7.03
C ARG A 12 16.75 0.29 6.69
N LYS A 13 17.35 1.06 7.60
CA LYS A 13 18.76 1.44 7.51
C LYS A 13 19.61 0.26 7.99
N THR A 14 20.52 -0.22 7.15
CA THR A 14 21.71 -0.97 7.58
C THR A 14 22.83 0.04 7.78
N THR A 15 23.31 0.20 9.00
CA THR A 15 24.43 1.09 9.35
C THR A 15 25.77 0.41 9.05
N SER A 16 26.61 1.06 8.26
CA SER A 16 28.06 0.82 8.22
C SER A 16 28.77 2.17 8.36
N GLU A 17 29.65 2.28 9.36
CA GLU A 17 30.43 3.48 9.71
C GLU A 17 31.56 3.75 8.70
N GLY A 18 31.88 5.03 8.48
CA GLY A 18 33.04 5.50 7.70
C GLY A 18 33.16 7.03 7.67
N SER A 19 34.28 7.53 8.21
CA SER A 19 34.66 8.91 8.58
C SER A 19 35.01 9.88 7.40
N PRO A 20 35.27 11.19 7.64
CA PRO A 20 35.05 12.29 6.67
C PRO A 20 36.30 12.94 6.04
N GLY A 21 36.07 13.70 4.96
CA GLY A 21 36.96 14.72 4.35
C GLY A 21 36.55 14.94 2.87
N ALA A 22 36.70 16.07 2.20
CA ALA A 22 37.07 17.46 2.50
C ALA A 22 36.43 18.35 1.38
N GLU A 23 36.45 19.68 1.57
CA GLU A 23 35.97 20.77 0.68
C GLU A 23 36.62 20.71 -0.73
N SER A 24 36.19 21.32 -1.85
CA SER A 24 35.55 22.62 -2.12
C SER A 24 35.10 22.75 -3.62
N GLU A 25 34.38 23.85 -3.90
CA GLU A 25 34.27 24.62 -5.17
C GLU A 25 32.94 24.68 -5.95
N GLU A 26 32.73 25.90 -6.47
CA GLU A 26 31.50 26.62 -6.76
C GLU A 26 30.90 26.36 -8.15
N GLY A 27 29.58 26.54 -8.28
CA GLY A 27 28.88 26.47 -9.57
C GLY A 27 27.45 27.01 -9.52
N THR A 28 27.32 28.33 -9.60
CA THR A 28 26.19 29.11 -10.17
C THR A 28 24.75 28.62 -9.90
N THR A 29 24.20 28.91 -8.72
CA THR A 29 22.76 28.73 -8.44
C THR A 29 21.92 29.84 -9.05
N ALA A 30 21.19 29.53 -10.13
CA ALA A 30 20.07 30.34 -10.59
C ALA A 30 18.98 30.41 -9.51
N ILE A 31 18.79 31.59 -8.90
CA ILE A 31 17.72 31.84 -7.92
C ILE A 31 16.36 31.76 -8.64
N ARG A 32 15.72 30.58 -8.57
CA ARG A 32 14.31 30.42 -8.97
C ARG A 32 13.45 31.32 -8.07
N LYS A 33 12.86 32.37 -8.64
CA LYS A 33 11.86 33.22 -7.97
C LYS A 33 10.76 32.34 -7.37
N ARG A 34 10.76 32.19 -6.04
CA ARG A 34 9.63 31.58 -5.31
C ARG A 34 8.46 32.54 -5.39
N SER A 35 7.40 32.16 -6.10
CA SER A 35 6.11 32.87 -6.03
C SER A 35 5.53 32.65 -4.64
N TYR A 36 5.72 33.61 -3.74
CA TYR A 36 5.11 33.57 -2.41
C TYR A 36 3.64 34.00 -2.50
N PHE A 37 2.75 33.16 -1.97
CA PHE A 37 1.38 33.56 -1.68
C PHE A 37 1.35 34.39 -0.40
N PRO A 38 0.36 35.30 -0.23
CA PRO A 38 0.19 36.04 1.02
C PRO A 38 0.15 35.13 2.26
N ALA A 39 0.77 35.56 3.35
CA ALA A 39 0.86 34.77 4.60
C ALA A 39 -0.52 34.40 5.16
N SER A 40 -1.52 35.29 5.02
CA SER A 40 -2.92 35.07 5.43
C SER A 40 -3.54 33.84 4.76
N LEU A 41 -3.09 33.53 3.55
CA LEU A 41 -3.62 32.48 2.70
C LEU A 41 -3.06 31.11 3.17
N THR A 42 -1.81 31.07 3.65
CA THR A 42 -1.23 29.89 4.33
C THR A 42 -1.84 29.67 5.71
N ALA A 43 -2.08 30.75 6.47
CA ALA A 43 -2.68 30.67 7.81
C ALA A 43 -4.13 30.15 7.78
N SER A 44 -4.89 30.48 6.73
CA SER A 44 -6.30 30.08 6.60
C SER A 44 -6.52 28.76 5.85
N ARG A 45 -5.62 28.38 4.93
CA ARG A 45 -5.82 27.23 4.03
C ARG A 45 -4.71 26.19 4.06
N GLY A 46 -3.68 26.37 4.88
CA GLY A 46 -2.48 25.55 4.85
C GLY A 46 -1.61 25.84 3.62
N PRO A 47 -0.60 25.00 3.32
CA PRO A 47 0.29 25.18 2.17
C PRO A 47 -0.50 25.21 0.86
N ILE A 48 -0.47 26.35 0.15
CA ILE A 48 -1.25 26.58 -1.08
C ILE A 48 -0.65 25.86 -2.29
N ALA A 49 0.67 25.70 -2.29
CA ALA A 49 1.36 24.79 -3.20
C ALA A 49 1.71 23.52 -2.44
N ALA A 50 1.51 22.36 -3.07
CA ALA A 50 2.02 21.12 -2.54
C ALA A 50 3.53 21.28 -2.28
N PRO A 51 4.03 20.94 -1.07
CA PRO A 51 5.45 20.97 -0.78
C PRO A 51 6.19 20.19 -1.88
N GLN A 52 7.25 20.77 -2.42
CA GLN A 52 8.15 20.02 -3.29
C GLN A 52 8.76 18.93 -2.42
N VAL A 53 8.32 17.67 -2.60
CA VAL A 53 8.91 16.53 -1.90
C VAL A 53 10.34 16.43 -2.42
N PRO A 54 11.38 16.64 -1.60
CA PRO A 54 12.75 16.43 -2.04
C PRO A 54 12.86 14.96 -2.47
N LEU A 55 13.11 14.71 -3.76
CA LEU A 55 13.21 13.35 -4.28
C LEU A 55 14.50 12.67 -3.80
N ASP A 56 15.53 13.46 -3.47
CA ASP A 56 16.83 13.02 -2.98
C ASP A 56 17.38 13.99 -1.91
N GLY A 57 18.14 13.47 -0.93
CA GLY A 57 18.77 14.24 0.14
C GLY A 57 18.69 13.61 1.54
N ALA A 58 19.49 14.11 2.49
CA ALA A 58 19.59 13.59 3.86
C ALA A 58 18.25 13.61 4.63
N ASP A 59 17.35 14.53 4.30
CA ASP A 59 16.09 14.75 5.00
C ASP A 59 14.91 13.92 4.46
N THR A 60 15.12 13.07 3.45
CA THR A 60 14.07 12.25 2.83
C THR A 60 13.48 11.19 3.77
N ALA A 61 14.23 10.79 4.80
CA ALA A 61 13.77 9.86 5.83
C ALA A 61 12.97 10.54 6.96
N VAL A 62 12.96 11.88 7.01
CA VAL A 62 12.35 12.67 8.08
C VAL A 62 10.92 13.07 7.69
N PHE A 63 9.99 13.03 8.64
CA PHE A 63 8.64 13.52 8.42
C PHE A 63 8.65 15.05 8.24
N PRO A 64 7.90 15.63 7.27
CA PRO A 64 6.89 15.02 6.40
C PRO A 64 7.42 14.49 5.06
N ASN A 65 8.72 14.61 4.79
CA ASN A 65 9.33 14.28 3.49
C ASN A 65 9.29 12.77 3.17
N ASN A 66 9.15 11.93 4.19
CA ASN A 66 9.06 10.47 4.06
C ASN A 66 7.63 9.95 3.78
N VAL A 67 6.65 10.83 3.54
CA VAL A 67 5.26 10.45 3.22
C VAL A 67 4.81 11.12 1.94
N VAL A 68 4.31 10.32 0.99
CA VAL A 68 3.71 10.78 -0.26
C VAL A 68 2.34 10.15 -0.43
N PHE A 69 1.39 10.91 -0.96
CA PHE A 69 0.06 10.43 -1.32
C PHE A 69 -0.11 10.43 -2.83
N VAL A 70 -0.59 9.32 -3.38
CA VAL A 70 -0.87 9.17 -4.81
C VAL A 70 -2.31 8.72 -4.98
N THR A 71 -3.00 9.31 -5.97
CA THR A 71 -4.34 8.87 -6.37
C THR A 71 -4.22 7.86 -7.50
N GLY A 72 -4.78 6.67 -7.32
CA GLY A 72 -4.80 5.65 -8.37
C GLY A 72 -5.64 4.44 -7.99
N ASN A 73 -6.08 3.70 -9.01
CA ASN A 73 -6.66 2.37 -8.81
C ASN A 73 -5.52 1.33 -8.77
N TYR A 74 -5.40 0.63 -7.65
CA TYR A 74 -4.36 -0.39 -7.49
C TYR A 74 -4.72 -1.72 -8.19
N VAL A 75 -6.02 -1.95 -8.46
CA VAL A 75 -6.47 -3.11 -9.24
C VAL A 75 -6.23 -2.82 -10.71
N LEU A 76 -5.32 -3.58 -11.31
CA LEU A 76 -5.01 -3.49 -12.74
C LEU A 76 -6.03 -4.31 -13.56
N ASP A 77 -6.32 -3.85 -14.77
CA ASP A 77 -7.34 -4.46 -15.62
C ASP A 77 -6.85 -5.70 -16.39
N ARG A 78 -5.53 -5.91 -16.44
CA ARG A 78 -4.87 -6.97 -17.21
C ARG A 78 -3.79 -7.67 -16.40
N ASP A 79 -3.66 -8.97 -16.61
CA ASP A 79 -2.69 -9.81 -15.88
C ASP A 79 -1.25 -9.50 -16.31
N GLU A 80 -1.02 -9.19 -17.59
CA GLU A 80 0.31 -8.78 -18.09
C GLU A 80 0.87 -7.55 -17.34
N LEU A 81 0.00 -6.62 -16.94
CA LEU A 81 0.40 -5.43 -16.17
C LEU A 81 0.75 -5.79 -14.71
N VAL A 82 0.10 -6.83 -14.15
CA VAL A 82 0.48 -7.38 -12.85
C VAL A 82 1.86 -8.02 -12.96
N GLU A 83 2.11 -8.82 -14.01
CA GLU A 83 3.40 -9.47 -14.22
C GLU A 83 4.54 -8.48 -14.48
N ALA A 84 4.27 -7.33 -15.08
CA ALA A 84 5.26 -6.28 -15.26
C ALA A 84 5.65 -5.54 -13.95
N GLN A 85 4.90 -5.71 -12.86
CA GLN A 85 5.18 -5.05 -11.57
C GLN A 85 6.55 -5.47 -11.03
N LYS A 86 7.36 -4.48 -10.66
CA LYS A 86 8.68 -4.67 -10.05
C LYS A 86 8.62 -4.54 -8.52
N PRO A 87 9.56 -5.16 -7.78
CA PRO A 87 9.67 -4.99 -6.33
C PRO A 87 10.16 -3.58 -5.95
N GLU A 88 9.41 -2.89 -5.09
CA GLU A 88 9.68 -1.51 -4.66
C GLU A 88 9.55 -1.32 -3.15
N TYR A 89 8.79 -2.20 -2.47
CA TYR A 89 8.43 -2.03 -1.07
C TYR A 89 8.91 -3.20 -0.20
N ASP A 90 9.26 -2.87 1.04
CA ASP A 90 9.58 -3.86 2.08
C ASP A 90 8.31 -4.28 2.83
N VAL A 91 7.33 -3.38 2.94
CA VAL A 91 6.05 -3.62 3.60
C VAL A 91 4.91 -3.05 2.76
N VAL A 92 3.83 -3.81 2.62
CA VAL A 92 2.57 -3.35 2.00
C VAL A 92 1.45 -3.47 3.01
N LEU A 93 0.69 -2.39 3.21
CA LEU A 93 -0.47 -2.36 4.10
C LEU A 93 -1.75 -2.53 3.27
N CYS A 94 -2.48 -3.63 3.50
CA CYS A 94 -3.79 -3.89 2.91
C CYS A 94 -4.85 -3.94 4.02
N LEU A 95 -5.13 -2.78 4.60
CA LEU A 95 -5.98 -2.65 5.78
C LEU A 95 -7.39 -2.24 5.38
N SER A 96 -8.39 -3.04 5.77
CA SER A 96 -9.80 -2.74 5.49
C SER A 96 -10.10 -2.44 4.01
N LEU A 97 -9.37 -3.08 3.08
CA LEU A 97 -9.47 -2.81 1.64
C LEU A 97 -10.11 -3.96 0.86
N THR A 98 -9.88 -5.21 1.26
CA THR A 98 -10.21 -6.40 0.45
C THR A 98 -11.68 -6.44 0.04
N LYS A 99 -12.62 -6.21 0.95
CA LYS A 99 -14.07 -6.19 0.62
C LYS A 99 -14.40 -5.23 -0.50
N TRP A 100 -13.81 -4.04 -0.47
CA TRP A 100 -14.12 -2.99 -1.42
C TRP A 100 -13.61 -3.33 -2.82
N VAL A 101 -12.44 -3.95 -2.88
CA VAL A 101 -11.89 -4.49 -4.12
C VAL A 101 -12.76 -5.63 -4.64
N HIS A 102 -13.05 -6.58 -3.77
CA HIS A 102 -13.79 -7.79 -4.09
C HIS A 102 -15.21 -7.51 -4.60
N LEU A 103 -15.92 -6.57 -3.99
CA LEU A 103 -17.24 -6.13 -4.45
C LEU A 103 -17.17 -5.39 -5.79
N ASN A 104 -16.14 -4.58 -6.06
CA ASN A 104 -16.07 -3.77 -7.28
C ASN A 104 -15.51 -4.50 -8.49
N TRP A 105 -14.58 -5.42 -8.29
CA TRP A 105 -13.85 -6.12 -9.36
C TRP A 105 -13.93 -7.65 -9.27
N GLY A 106 -14.77 -8.20 -8.37
CA GLY A 106 -14.97 -9.63 -8.23
C GLY A 106 -13.72 -10.36 -7.72
N ASP A 107 -13.75 -11.69 -7.81
CA ASP A 107 -12.61 -12.55 -7.45
C ASP A 107 -11.38 -12.20 -8.28
N GLU A 108 -11.53 -11.98 -9.60
CA GLU A 108 -10.40 -11.71 -10.49
C GLU A 108 -9.66 -10.42 -10.13
N GLY A 109 -10.36 -9.34 -9.81
CA GLY A 109 -9.72 -8.12 -9.33
C GLY A 109 -9.03 -8.28 -7.99
N LEU A 110 -9.62 -9.06 -7.07
CA LEU A 110 -9.01 -9.36 -5.78
C LEU A 110 -7.72 -10.18 -5.95
N LYS A 111 -7.76 -11.22 -6.79
CA LYS A 111 -6.61 -12.06 -7.13
C LYS A 111 -5.49 -11.25 -7.79
N ARG A 112 -5.82 -10.34 -8.73
CA ARG A 112 -4.84 -9.42 -9.33
C ARG A 112 -4.21 -8.51 -8.30
N MET A 113 -5.00 -7.94 -7.38
CA MET A 113 -4.44 -7.13 -6.30
C MET A 113 -3.45 -7.93 -5.46
N PHE A 114 -3.79 -9.15 -5.04
CA PHE A 114 -2.91 -10.00 -4.24
C PHE A 114 -1.61 -10.37 -4.97
N ARG A 115 -1.70 -10.83 -6.22
CA ARG A 115 -0.52 -11.08 -7.06
C ARG A 115 0.34 -9.83 -7.22
N ARG A 116 -0.28 -8.68 -7.48
CA ARG A 116 0.44 -7.41 -7.60
C ARG A 116 1.16 -7.04 -6.30
N ILE A 117 0.51 -7.18 -5.14
CA ILE A 117 1.15 -6.94 -3.83
C ILE A 117 2.39 -7.83 -3.68
N TYR A 118 2.27 -9.13 -3.95
CA TYR A 118 3.40 -10.05 -3.85
C TYR A 118 4.58 -9.64 -4.74
N ARG A 119 4.30 -9.24 -5.99
CA ARG A 119 5.33 -8.75 -6.92
C ARG A 119 5.94 -7.40 -6.49
N HIS A 120 5.14 -6.55 -5.86
CA HIS A 120 5.59 -5.26 -5.34
C HIS A 120 6.53 -5.37 -4.14
N LEU A 121 6.44 -6.47 -3.39
CA LEU A 121 7.29 -6.73 -2.24
C LEU A 121 8.67 -7.22 -2.69
N ARG A 122 9.72 -6.65 -2.10
CA ARG A 122 11.08 -7.20 -2.18
C ARG A 122 11.14 -8.60 -1.52
N PRO A 123 12.12 -9.45 -1.87
CA PRO A 123 12.39 -10.66 -1.10
C PRO A 123 12.53 -10.34 0.40
N GLY A 124 11.94 -11.16 1.26
CA GLY A 124 11.83 -10.87 2.70
C GLY A 124 10.77 -9.84 3.09
N GLY A 125 10.01 -9.31 2.12
CA GLY A 125 8.97 -8.31 2.34
C GLY A 125 7.70 -8.89 2.97
N ILE A 126 6.90 -8.01 3.57
CA ILE A 126 5.73 -8.40 4.37
C ILE A 126 4.46 -7.70 3.87
N LEU A 127 3.39 -8.47 3.68
CA LEU A 127 2.03 -7.95 3.54
C LEU A 127 1.35 -7.95 4.92
N VAL A 128 0.89 -6.78 5.37
CA VAL A 128 0.00 -6.63 6.52
C VAL A 128 -1.45 -6.61 6.02
N LEU A 129 -2.22 -7.65 6.33
CA LEU A 129 -3.58 -7.83 5.83
C LEU A 129 -4.61 -7.77 6.96
N GLU A 130 -5.60 -6.89 6.83
CA GLU A 130 -6.76 -6.82 7.72
C GLU A 130 -8.04 -7.00 6.88
N PRO A 131 -8.48 -8.24 6.62
CA PRO A 131 -9.62 -8.51 5.76
C PRO A 131 -10.94 -8.27 6.51
N GLN A 132 -11.96 -7.81 5.80
CA GLN A 132 -13.31 -7.76 6.37
C GLN A 132 -14.02 -9.10 6.29
N PRO A 133 -14.79 -9.48 7.32
CA PRO A 133 -15.53 -10.74 7.30
C PRO A 133 -16.64 -10.72 6.24
N TRP A 134 -16.94 -11.89 5.68
CA TRP A 134 -17.98 -12.07 4.65
C TRP A 134 -19.34 -11.51 5.08
N SER A 135 -19.71 -11.69 6.36
CA SER A 135 -20.95 -11.17 6.95
C SER A 135 -21.13 -9.66 6.76
N SER A 136 -20.05 -8.90 6.59
CA SER A 136 -20.10 -7.44 6.38
C SER A 136 -20.36 -7.02 4.92
N TYR A 137 -20.31 -7.96 3.95
CA TYR A 137 -20.48 -7.68 2.51
C TYR A 137 -21.95 -7.45 2.17
N GLY A 138 -22.84 -8.25 2.78
CA GLY A 138 -24.28 -8.23 2.47
C GLY A 138 -24.95 -6.87 2.69
N ARG A 139 -24.41 -6.02 3.58
CA ARG A 139 -24.90 -4.65 3.84
C ARG A 139 -24.57 -3.66 2.72
N ARG A 140 -23.62 -3.99 1.84
CA ARG A 140 -23.12 -3.11 0.77
C ARG A 140 -23.40 -3.64 -0.64
N LYS A 141 -24.01 -4.82 -0.77
CA LYS A 141 -24.24 -5.48 -2.07
C LYS A 141 -25.16 -4.73 -3.04
N THR A 142 -25.99 -3.80 -2.54
CA THR A 142 -26.96 -3.04 -3.37
C THR A 142 -26.44 -1.66 -3.80
N LEU A 143 -25.18 -1.33 -3.53
CA LEU A 143 -24.63 -0.01 -3.85
C LEU A 143 -24.61 0.30 -5.35
N THR A 144 -24.33 -0.71 -6.19
CA THR A 144 -24.38 -0.61 -7.65
C THR A 144 -24.75 -1.97 -8.24
N GLU A 145 -25.25 -1.99 -9.48
CA GLU A 145 -25.56 -3.24 -10.19
C GLU A 145 -24.32 -4.13 -10.35
N ARG A 146 -23.15 -3.54 -10.62
CA ARG A 146 -21.87 -4.27 -10.68
C ARG A 146 -21.54 -4.93 -9.35
N ILE A 147 -21.65 -4.19 -8.24
CA ILE A 147 -21.40 -4.72 -6.90
C ILE A 147 -22.37 -5.87 -6.59
N TYR A 148 -23.64 -5.72 -6.96
CA TYR A 148 -24.65 -6.75 -6.78
C TYR A 148 -24.29 -8.02 -7.55
N LYS A 149 -24.00 -7.91 -8.85
CA LYS A 149 -23.57 -9.04 -9.69
C LYS A 149 -22.32 -9.73 -9.15
N ASN A 150 -21.30 -8.96 -8.75
CA ASN A 150 -20.08 -9.51 -8.17
C ASN A 150 -20.37 -10.23 -6.84
N TYR A 151 -21.16 -9.64 -5.94
CA TYR A 151 -21.49 -10.24 -4.65
C TYR A 151 -22.00 -11.69 -4.79
N PHE A 152 -22.87 -11.96 -5.77
CA PHE A 152 -23.39 -13.30 -6.02
C PHE A 152 -22.44 -14.21 -6.79
N ARG A 153 -21.42 -13.66 -7.46
CA ARG A 153 -20.40 -14.42 -8.20
C ARG A 153 -19.14 -14.74 -7.40
N ILE A 154 -18.91 -14.05 -6.28
CA ILE A 154 -17.74 -14.28 -5.41
C ILE A 154 -17.72 -15.73 -4.92
N GLN A 155 -16.65 -16.44 -5.23
CA GLN A 155 -16.37 -17.79 -4.75
C GLN A 155 -15.27 -17.78 -3.69
N LEU A 156 -14.18 -17.03 -3.91
CA LEU A 156 -13.06 -16.93 -2.96
C LEU A 156 -13.46 -16.10 -1.73
N LYS A 157 -13.85 -16.72 -0.61
CA LYS A 157 -14.28 -16.01 0.61
C LYS A 157 -13.08 -15.56 1.47
N PRO A 158 -13.25 -14.55 2.35
CA PRO A 158 -12.20 -14.09 3.27
C PRO A 158 -11.51 -15.19 4.07
N GLU A 159 -12.26 -16.21 4.47
CA GLU A 159 -11.76 -17.37 5.21
C GLU A 159 -10.77 -18.22 4.39
N GLN A 160 -10.81 -18.11 3.05
CA GLN A 160 -9.93 -18.81 2.12
C GLN A 160 -8.73 -17.95 1.68
N PHE A 161 -8.65 -16.67 2.08
CA PHE A 161 -7.60 -15.77 1.63
C PHE A 161 -6.20 -16.26 2.02
N SER A 162 -6.02 -16.80 3.23
CA SER A 162 -4.71 -17.26 3.67
C SER A 162 -4.21 -18.44 2.83
N SER A 163 -5.09 -19.38 2.50
CA SER A 163 -4.77 -20.51 1.62
C SER A 163 -4.42 -20.03 0.21
N TYR A 164 -5.21 -19.10 -0.35
CA TYR A 164 -4.93 -18.54 -1.68
C TYR A 164 -3.62 -17.74 -1.71
N LEU A 165 -3.35 -16.91 -0.70
CA LEU A 165 -2.13 -16.11 -0.64
C LEU A 165 -0.85 -16.95 -0.51
N THR A 166 -0.94 -18.12 0.14
CA THR A 166 0.18 -19.05 0.30
C THR A 166 0.27 -20.12 -0.79
N SER A 167 -0.71 -20.17 -1.70
CA SER A 167 -0.69 -21.05 -2.86
C SER A 167 0.32 -20.59 -3.92
N PRO A 168 0.77 -21.47 -4.83
CA PRO A 168 1.66 -21.12 -5.95
C PRO A 168 1.16 -19.98 -6.83
N GLU A 169 -0.15 -19.73 -6.85
CA GLU A 169 -0.81 -18.66 -7.59
C GLU A 169 -0.42 -17.25 -7.10
N VAL A 170 0.02 -17.13 -5.84
CA VAL A 170 0.54 -15.87 -5.29
C VAL A 170 1.97 -16.03 -4.77
N GLY A 171 2.24 -17.04 -3.93
CA GLY A 171 3.59 -17.44 -3.53
C GLY A 171 4.12 -16.88 -2.22
N PHE A 172 3.27 -16.40 -1.29
CA PHE A 172 3.74 -16.12 0.08
C PHE A 172 4.15 -17.43 0.77
N SER A 173 5.30 -17.44 1.45
CA SER A 173 5.87 -18.67 2.02
C SER A 173 5.23 -19.07 3.35
N SER A 174 4.73 -18.09 4.11
CA SER A 174 4.10 -18.32 5.40
C SER A 174 3.19 -17.14 5.77
N TYR A 175 2.34 -17.37 6.77
CA TYR A 175 1.54 -16.31 7.38
C TYR A 175 1.32 -16.56 8.86
N GLU A 176 1.03 -15.50 9.60
CA GLU A 176 0.69 -15.56 11.03
C GLU A 176 -0.40 -14.55 11.38
N LEU A 177 -1.20 -14.87 12.39
CA LEU A 177 -2.14 -13.95 13.03
C LEU A 177 -1.38 -13.17 14.10
N VAL A 178 -1.31 -11.84 13.96
CA VAL A 178 -0.58 -10.99 14.93
C VAL A 178 -1.49 -10.50 16.03
N ALA A 179 -2.68 -10.01 15.68
CA ALA A 179 -3.59 -9.44 16.64
C ALA A 179 -5.03 -9.39 16.11
N THR A 180 -5.98 -9.29 17.02
CA THR A 180 -7.32 -8.77 16.75
C THR A 180 -7.50 -7.52 17.61
N PRO A 181 -7.21 -6.31 17.08
CA PRO A 181 -7.24 -5.09 17.88
C PRO A 181 -8.62 -4.84 18.48
N ASN A 182 -8.64 -4.40 19.74
CA ASN A 182 -9.87 -3.97 20.38
C ASN A 182 -10.36 -2.66 19.74
N ASN A 183 -11.68 -2.58 19.54
CA ASN A 183 -12.36 -1.39 19.07
C ASN A 183 -13.72 -1.29 19.76
N THR A 184 -14.19 -0.08 20.01
CA THR A 184 -15.52 0.17 20.61
C THR A 184 -16.65 -0.44 19.77
N SER A 185 -16.49 -0.46 18.45
CA SER A 185 -17.40 -1.14 17.54
C SER A 185 -16.86 -2.52 17.17
N ARG A 186 -17.61 -3.57 17.53
CA ARG A 186 -17.28 -4.98 17.21
C ARG A 186 -17.01 -5.21 15.72
N GLY A 187 -17.61 -4.42 14.83
CA GLY A 187 -17.40 -4.52 13.38
C GLY A 187 -16.00 -4.12 12.90
N PHE A 188 -15.19 -3.50 13.76
CA PHE A 188 -13.79 -3.12 13.50
C PHE A 188 -12.79 -3.95 14.32
N GLN A 189 -13.25 -4.90 15.13
CA GLN A 189 -12.39 -5.89 15.77
C GLN A 189 -12.08 -6.99 14.75
N ARG A 190 -11.06 -6.78 13.92
CA ARG A 190 -10.71 -7.67 12.82
C ARG A 190 -9.31 -8.22 12.98
N PRO A 191 -9.07 -9.47 12.57
CA PRO A 191 -7.75 -10.06 12.63
C PRO A 191 -6.80 -9.32 11.68
N VAL A 192 -5.58 -9.08 12.15
CA VAL A 192 -4.46 -8.56 11.38
C VAL A 192 -3.46 -9.70 11.19
N TYR A 193 -3.21 -10.04 9.93
CA TYR A 193 -2.27 -11.08 9.53
C TYR A 193 -1.01 -10.47 8.93
N LEU A 194 0.11 -11.16 9.11
CA LEU A 194 1.33 -10.93 8.33
C LEU A 194 1.52 -12.08 7.36
N PHE A 195 1.77 -11.77 6.09
CA PHE A 195 2.17 -12.72 5.06
C PHE A 195 3.61 -12.42 4.66
N HIS A 196 4.46 -13.44 4.70
CA HIS A 196 5.90 -13.31 4.49
C HIS A 196 6.28 -13.80 3.10
N LYS A 197 7.03 -12.98 2.36
CA LYS A 197 7.68 -13.38 1.12
C LYS A 197 9.08 -13.91 1.45
N ALA A 198 9.46 -15.04 0.87
CA ALA A 198 10.78 -15.65 1.11
C ALA A 198 11.93 -14.68 0.78
N GLN A 199 13.07 -14.81 1.49
CA GLN A 199 14.27 -14.00 1.28
C GLN A 199 15.04 -14.40 0.01
N SER A 200 15.01 -15.68 -0.34
CA SER A 200 15.63 -16.22 -1.53
C SER A 200 14.55 -16.66 -2.54
N PRO A 201 14.81 -16.53 -3.85
CA PRO A 201 14.00 -17.25 -4.82
C PRO A 201 14.11 -18.75 -4.50
N SER A 202 12.96 -19.41 -4.32
CA SER A 202 12.90 -20.86 -4.32
C SER A 202 13.34 -21.34 -5.70
N HIS A 203 14.56 -21.90 -5.78
CA HIS A 203 15.10 -22.56 -6.96
C HIS A 203 14.44 -23.91 -7.19
#